data_AF-A0A2H9QHM1-F1
#
_entry.id   AF-A0A2H9QHM1-F1
#
_cell.length_a   1.000
_cell.length_b   1.000
_cell.length_c   1.000
_cell.angle_alpha   90.00
_cell.angle_beta   90.00
_cell.angle_gamma   90.00
#
_symmetry.space_group_name_H-M   'P 1'
#
loop_
_entity.id
_entity.type
_entity.pdbx_description
1 polymer ?
#
loop_
_entity_poly.entity_id
_entity_poly.type
_entity_poly.pdbx_seq_one_letter_code
_entity_poly.pdbx_strand_id
1 'polypeptide(L)'
;WKNIHIILMVTGEAIIISLIGGIAGVILGFLGSYLVQLLSGIPTIISPILIVEVLLFSSFIGLASAVYPAIIASRMSPVEAVTYE
;
A
#
# COMPACT_ATOMS: atom_id res chain seq x y z
N TRP A 1 2.27 21.09 20.04
CA TRP A 1 1.45 19.97 19.55
C TRP A 1 2.21 18.68 19.80
N LYS A 2 1.62 17.67 20.45
CA LYS A 2 2.34 16.43 20.78
C LYS A 2 2.58 15.65 19.48
N ASN A 3 3.83 15.23 19.23
CA ASN A 3 4.26 14.50 18.02
C ASN A 3 3.40 13.25 17.72
N ILE A 4 2.72 12.70 18.74
CA ILE A 4 1.81 11.57 18.61
C ILE A 4 0.61 11.83 17.69
N HIS A 5 0.09 13.06 17.62
CA HIS A 5 -1.08 13.38 16.77
C HIS A 5 -0.74 13.30 15.28
N ILE A 6 0.44 13.78 14.91
CA ILE A 6 0.90 13.75 13.51
C ILE A 6 1.15 12.31 13.09
N ILE A 7 1.78 11.51 13.95
CA ILE A 7 2.00 10.08 13.70
C ILE A 7 0.65 9.37 13.46
N LEU A 8 -0.33 9.58 14.34
CA LEU A 8 -1.63 8.92 14.24
C LEU A 8 -2.41 9.36 13.00
N MET A 9 -2.40 10.65 12.64
CA MET A 9 -3.06 11.16 11.44
C MET A 9 -2.43 10.58 10.16
N VAL A 10 -1.11 10.69 10.02
CA VAL A 10 -0.40 10.21 8.83
C VAL A 10 -0.51 8.69 8.69
N THR A 11 -0.41 7.96 9.80
CA THR A 11 -0.60 6.50 9.80
C THR A 11 -2.04 6.14 9.42
N GLY A 12 -3.04 6.89 9.90
CA GLY A 12 -4.44 6.69 9.55
C GLY A 12 -4.71 6.92 8.05
N GLU A 13 -4.20 8.01 7.47
CA GLU A 13 -4.32 8.26 6.03
C GLU A 13 -3.60 7.19 5.20
N ALA A 14 -2.41 6.77 5.64
CA ALA A 14 -1.66 5.71 4.98
C ALA A 14 -2.38 4.37 5.01
N ILE A 15 -3.10 4.03 6.10
CA ILE A 15 -3.95 2.84 6.18
C ILE A 15 -5.06 2.92 5.14
N ILE A 16 -5.75 4.05 5.00
CA ILE A 16 -6.82 4.23 4.01
C ILE A 16 -6.28 4.07 2.59
N ILE A 17 -5.15 4.71 2.27
CA ILE A 17 -4.51 4.60 0.94
C ILE A 17 -4.05 3.15 0.68
N SER A 18 -3.47 2.48 1.67
CA SER A 18 -3.06 1.07 1.57
C SER A 18 -4.26 0.14 1.36
N LEU A 19 -5.41 0.43 1.98
CA LEU A 19 -6.63 -0.36 1.81
C LEU A 19 -7.17 -0.22 0.37
N ILE A 20 -7.23 1.02 -0.12
CA ILE A 20 -7.66 1.33 -1.50
C ILE A 20 -6.70 0.68 -2.51
N GLY A 21 -5.39 0.81 -2.29
CA GLY A 21 -4.37 0.18 -3.13
C GLY A 21 -4.46 -1.35 -3.14
N GLY A 22 -4.73 -1.96 -1.98
CA GLY A 22 -4.95 -3.41 -1.86
C GLY A 22 -6.17 -3.90 -2.65
N ILE A 23 -7.31 -3.21 -2.52
CA ILE A 23 -8.54 -3.52 -3.28
C ILE A 23 -8.28 -3.37 -4.78
N ALA A 24 -7.66 -2.27 -5.20
CA ALA A 24 -7.33 -2.02 -6.60
C ALA A 24 -6.37 -3.09 -7.16
N GLY A 25 -5.36 -3.50 -6.38
CA GLY A 25 -4.43 -4.56 -6.75
C GLY A 25 -5.09 -5.92 -6.96
N VAL A 26 -6.05 -6.30 -6.09
CA VAL A 26 -6.83 -7.54 -6.25
C VAL A 26 -7.65 -7.49 -7.54
N ILE A 27 -8.35 -6.37 -7.80
CA ILE A 27 -9.15 -6.19 -9.01
C ILE A 27 -8.27 -6.29 -10.26
N LEU A 28 -7.12 -5.60 -10.27
CA LEU A 28 -6.18 -5.66 -11.39
C LEU A 28 -5.58 -7.05 -11.58
N GLY A 29 -5.28 -7.79 -10.51
CA GLY A 29 -4.80 -9.16 -10.57
C GLY A 29 -5.81 -10.12 -11.20
N PHE A 30 -7.09 -9.99 -10.82
CA PHE A 30 -8.18 -10.75 -11.44
C PHE A 30 -8.36 -10.41 -12.93
N LEU A 31 -8.38 -9.12 -13.27
CA LEU A 31 -8.48 -8.65 -14.66
C LEU A 31 -7.30 -9.11 -15.51
N GLY A 32 -6.08 -9.00 -15.01
CA GLY A 32 -4.87 -9.45 -15.70
C GLY A 32 -4.88 -10.96 -15.93
N SER A 33 -5.26 -11.74 -14.93
CA SER A 33 -5.44 -13.20 -15.04
C SER A 33 -6.48 -13.57 -16.11
N TYR A 34 -7.61 -12.85 -16.15
CA TYR A 34 -8.66 -13.05 -17.14
C TYR A 34 -8.22 -12.69 -18.55
N LEU A 35 -7.50 -11.57 -18.72
CA LEU A 35 -6.96 -11.15 -20.00
C LEU A 35 -5.93 -12.14 -20.54
N VAL A 36 -5.03 -12.66 -19.70
CA VAL A 36 -4.06 -13.69 -20.08
C VAL A 36 -4.78 -14.97 -20.53
N GLN A 37 -5.84 -15.36 -19.82
CA GLN A 37 -6.66 -16.51 -20.22
C GLN A 37 -7.31 -16.30 -21.59
N LEU A 38 -7.85 -15.11 -21.85
CA LEU A 38 -8.52 -14.77 -23.10
C LEU A 38 -7.54 -14.73 -24.29
N LEU A 39 -6.35 -14.18 -24.09
CA LEU A 39 -5.36 -13.98 -25.16
C LEU A 39 -4.55 -15.25 -25.46
N SER A 40 -4.21 -16.04 -24.44
CA SER A 40 -3.32 -17.18 -24.58
C SER A 40 -4.03 -18.53 -24.56
N GLY A 41 -5.31 -18.58 -24.17
CA GLY A 41 -6.08 -19.83 -24.04
C GLY A 41 -5.56 -20.78 -22.96
N ILE A 42 -4.57 -20.36 -22.17
CA ILE A 42 -3.99 -21.15 -21.09
C ILE A 42 -4.98 -21.14 -19.94
N PRO A 43 -5.40 -22.30 -19.41
CA PRO A 43 -6.26 -22.36 -18.24
C PRO A 43 -5.52 -21.75 -17.04
N THR A 44 -5.91 -20.54 -16.67
CA THR A 44 -5.35 -19.85 -15.50
C THR A 44 -5.84 -20.52 -14.24
N ILE A 45 -5.01 -21.39 -13.68
CA ILE A 45 -5.25 -22.02 -12.38
C ILE A 45 -4.77 -21.04 -11.30
N ILE A 46 -5.71 -20.29 -10.74
CA ILE A 46 -5.45 -19.45 -9.57
C ILE A 46 -5.33 -20.38 -8.35
N SER A 47 -4.10 -20.72 -7.97
CA SER A 47 -3.85 -21.50 -6.76
C SER A 47 -4.06 -20.65 -5.50
N PRO A 48 -4.61 -21.23 -4.42
CA PRO A 48 -4.71 -20.55 -3.12
C PRO A 48 -3.36 -19.99 -2.63
N ILE A 49 -2.25 -20.65 -2.98
CA ILE A 49 -0.90 -20.19 -2.61
C ILE A 49 -0.55 -18.84 -3.27
N LEU A 50 -0.92 -18.66 -4.54
CA LEU A 50 -0.67 -17.41 -5.29
C LEU A 50 -1.45 -16.25 -4.68
N ILE A 51 -2.68 -16.50 -4.22
CA ILE A 51 -3.50 -15.50 -3.54
C ILE A 51 -2.79 -15.04 -2.26
N VAL A 52 -2.25 -15.98 -1.47
CA VAL A 52 -1.50 -15.69 -0.24
C VAL A 52 -0.22 -14.92 -0.54
N GLU A 53 0.54 -15.31 -1.56
CA GLU A 53 1.77 -14.61 -1.97
C GLU A 53 1.47 -13.16 -2.41
N VAL A 54 0.43 -12.97 -3.22
CA VAL A 54 0.01 -11.63 -3.67
C VAL A 54 -0.44 -10.76 -2.49
N LEU A 55 -1.21 -11.33 -1.55
CA LEU A 55 -1.63 -10.64 -0.33
C LEU A 55 -0.43 -10.24 0.53
N LEU A 56 0.51 -11.15 0.76
CA LEU A 56 1.71 -10.89 1.54
C LEU A 56 2.59 -9.83 0.88
N PHE A 57 2.82 -9.93 -0.43
CA PHE A 57 3.66 -9.01 -1.16
C PHE A 57 3.04 -7.60 -1.22
N SER A 58 1.74 -7.50 -1.52
CA SER A 58 1.00 -6.23 -1.53
C SER A 58 0.96 -5.58 -0.14
N SER A 59 0.68 -6.37 0.90
CA SER A 59 0.63 -5.88 2.27
C SER A 59 2.01 -5.43 2.76
N PHE A 60 3.08 -6.16 2.42
CA PHE A 60 4.45 -5.79 2.76
C PHE A 60 4.87 -4.45 2.10
N ILE A 61 4.63 -4.29 0.80
CA ILE A 61 4.95 -3.04 0.09
C ILE A 61 4.10 -1.87 0.61
N GLY A 62 2.80 -2.09 0.84
CA GLY A 62 1.89 -1.09 1.41
C GLY A 62 2.31 -0.62 2.80
N LEU A 63 2.63 -1.55 3.70
CA LEU A 63 3.12 -1.22 5.05
C LEU A 63 4.49 -0.53 5.02
N ALA A 64 5.43 -1.03 4.21
CA ALA A 64 6.77 -0.46 4.13
C ALA A 64 6.73 0.99 3.61
N SER A 65 5.95 1.23 2.56
CA SER A 65 5.77 2.57 1.98
C SER A 65 4.99 3.52 2.87
N ALA A 66 4.13 3.04 3.78
CA ALA A 66 3.39 3.86 4.74
C ALA A 66 4.23 4.23 5.97
N VAL A 67 4.91 3.25 6.56
CA VAL A 67 5.62 3.39 7.83
C VAL A 67 6.88 4.25 7.68
N TYR A 68 7.62 4.07 6.59
CA TYR A 68 8.86 4.81 6.33
C TYR A 68 8.69 6.34 6.32
N PRO A 69 7.78 6.94 5.50
CA PRO A 69 7.56 8.39 5.52
C PRO A 69 6.91 8.88 6.82
N ALA A 70 6.06 8.08 7.47
CA ALA A 70 5.45 8.45 8.76
C ALA A 70 6.50 8.67 9.86
N ILE A 71 7.54 7.83 9.91
CA ILE A 71 8.66 7.99 10.85
C ILE A 71 9.43 9.27 10.55
N ILE A 72 9.71 9.56 9.27
CA ILE A 72 10.44 10.76 8.85
C ILE A 72 9.64 12.03 9.22
N ALA A 73 8.34 12.07 8.90
CA ALA A 73 7.45 13.20 9.23
C ALA A 73 7.35 13.44 10.74
N SER A 74 7.33 12.37 11.55
CA SER A 74 7.24 12.49 13.01
C SER A 74 8.46 13.11 13.69
N ARG A 75 9.61 13.11 12.99
CA ARG A 75 10.89 13.62 13.50
C ARG A 75 11.21 15.02 13.00
N MET A 76 10.45 15.57 12.04
CA MET A 76 10.64 16.94 11.57
C MET A 76 10.29 17.93 12.67
N SER A 77 11.21 18.85 12.94
CA SER A 77 10.95 19.94 13.86
C SER A 77 9.97 20.93 13.23
N PRO A 78 9.04 21.53 14.01
CA PRO A 78 8.09 22.52 13.49
C PRO A 78 8.77 23.75 12.88
N VAL A 79 10.03 24.01 13.28
CA VAL A 79 10.84 25.13 12.82
C VAL A 79 11.37 24.87 11.41
N GLU A 80 11.82 23.66 11.08
CA GLU A 80 12.26 23.31 9.71
C GLU A 80 11.13 23.34 8.69
N ALA A 81 9.90 22.97 9.08
CA ALA A 81 8.75 22.95 8.17
C ALA A 81 8.30 24.34 7.68
N VAL A 82 8.61 25.41 8.44
CA VAL A 82 8.26 26.80 8.09
C VAL A 82 9.40 27.51 7.37
N THR A 83 10.64 27.06 7.55
CA THR A 83 11.82 27.70 6.93
C THR A 83 12.04 27.24 5.48
N TYR A 84 11.19 26.34 4.97
CA TYR A 84 11.18 25.85 3.59
C TYR A 84 10.10 26.52 2.73
N GLU A 85 9.74 27.77 3.06
CA GLU A 85 9.17 28.73 2.11
C GLU A 85 10.26 29.34 1.21
#